data_AF-A0A7S0HGJ0-F1
#
_entry.id   AF-A0A7S0HGJ0-F1
#
_cell.length_a   1.000
_cell.length_b   1.000
_cell.length_c   1.000
_cell.angle_alpha   90.00
_cell.angle_beta   90.00
_cell.angle_gamma   90.00
#
_symmetry.space_group_name_H-M   'P 1'
#
loop_
_entity.id
_entity.type
_entity.pdbx_description
1 polymer ?
#
loop_
_entity_poly.entity_id
_entity_poly.type
_entity_poly.pdbx_seq_one_letter_code
_entity_poly.pdbx_strand_id
1 'polypeptide(L)'
;MSSRRDTAQSAPLDEDETNQNAASESKPSNPFKMPSDEEIFSLRDDERARKEEERKKFLSLPVHMKTTWSSRASTTSKNILKDDDEVKNSGLDKRSAGMKTTEQMLRQERRREKENMTDFIEKKRQMFLVQMSLDTKRAEIRKLEEQAQQREEALRKSEAMLEEDAARFESFLKKNDQNAVEAIRKAEQETKAKQDKVQEIKKLNAQIAAVKSEMTKYEESLEECQAYKKFLDDLTPQEYIKDELEQHEVEKEEMRQKRKADRKALRAAEDNKAEEDFAAEMEALKSVKGKRPDAKVLQQKEVEYQEWKEQKAMERKVEDAEDETWDPDEGRAWEVPMYFTRPQQLLDIFAGLEERNLFLIQNSQETEEQLEELKQRLETTKAKMNEETEQLNSQISSLKSAISAEEMKAAALRERANPLKGQHESESDTETMLSHLNRRVTEVYERCGFEPDSSLGTLMMLANIEARLEEHLSAIERMPQEEVEKAEKEREKERRSRVRTEKMAAQKKQQEDRINKSIERSKAPVQKKTGKPVMFRAPPPVTRKREKDIKEERNSDEEDLKEFLTE
;
A
#
# COMPACT_ATOMS: atom_id res chain seq x y z
N MET A 1 -0.45 7.67 -19.34
CA MET A 1 -1.47 8.73 -19.14
C MET A 1 -0.99 10.00 -19.82
N SER A 2 -1.89 10.78 -20.45
CA SER A 2 -1.76 12.22 -20.81
C SER A 2 -0.51 12.75 -21.54
N SER A 3 -0.56 13.69 -22.49
CA SER A 3 -1.61 14.26 -23.36
C SER A 3 -0.94 15.29 -24.31
N ARG A 4 -1.56 15.61 -25.46
CA ARG A 4 -1.25 16.76 -26.37
C ARG A 4 0.05 16.64 -27.23
N ARG A 5 0.11 17.12 -28.48
CA ARG A 5 -0.80 17.96 -29.29
C ARG A 5 -0.53 17.81 -30.81
N ASP A 6 -1.58 17.87 -31.64
CA ASP A 6 -1.82 18.65 -32.89
C ASP A 6 -0.67 18.92 -33.90
N THR A 7 -0.82 18.97 -35.25
CA THR A 7 -1.96 18.86 -36.22
C THR A 7 -1.43 18.86 -37.67
N ALA A 8 -2.11 18.16 -38.62
CA ALA A 8 -2.26 18.47 -40.08
C ALA A 8 -2.86 17.23 -40.81
N GLN A 9 -4.16 17.18 -41.12
CA GLN A 9 -4.84 17.64 -42.36
C GLN A 9 -4.65 16.75 -43.61
N SER A 10 -5.75 16.14 -44.08
CA SER A 10 -5.85 15.51 -45.41
C SER A 10 -7.30 15.37 -45.92
N ALA A 11 -7.56 15.94 -47.10
CA ALA A 11 -8.62 15.59 -48.08
C ALA A 11 -10.11 15.80 -47.68
N PRO A 12 -11.06 15.65 -48.64
CA PRO A 12 -11.28 16.53 -49.81
C PRO A 12 -12.75 17.02 -49.86
N LEU A 13 -13.18 17.74 -50.91
CA LEU A 13 -14.56 17.71 -51.45
C LEU A 13 -14.75 18.65 -52.65
N ASP A 14 -15.63 18.20 -53.55
CA ASP A 14 -16.27 18.91 -54.65
C ASP A 14 -17.79 18.62 -54.49
N GLU A 15 -18.78 19.24 -55.13
CA GLU A 15 -18.90 20.12 -56.32
C GLU A 15 -20.02 21.16 -56.04
N ASP A 16 -20.04 22.35 -56.65
CA ASP A 16 -21.28 22.90 -57.28
C ASP A 16 -21.12 24.24 -58.06
N GLU A 17 -22.04 24.47 -59.00
CA GLU A 17 -21.98 25.48 -60.06
C GLU A 17 -22.49 26.89 -59.68
N THR A 18 -22.02 27.96 -60.36
CA THR A 18 -22.87 28.86 -61.21
C THR A 18 -22.15 30.07 -61.83
N ASN A 19 -21.93 29.97 -63.14
CA ASN A 19 -22.22 30.94 -64.21
C ASN A 19 -22.23 32.49 -63.98
N GLN A 20 -21.23 33.17 -64.57
CA GLN A 20 -21.29 34.43 -65.37
C GLN A 20 -21.71 35.81 -64.79
N ASN A 21 -21.04 36.84 -65.35
CA ASN A 21 -21.33 38.28 -65.37
C ASN A 21 -21.06 39.14 -64.11
N ALA A 22 -19.85 39.72 -64.08
CA ALA A 22 -19.61 41.05 -63.51
C ALA A 22 -18.63 41.83 -64.40
N ALA A 23 -18.94 43.09 -64.71
CA ALA A 23 -18.24 43.89 -65.71
C ALA A 23 -16.81 44.29 -65.29
N SER A 24 -15.89 44.28 -66.26
CA SER A 24 -14.55 44.86 -66.12
C SER A 24 -14.59 46.39 -66.25
N GLU A 25 -14.91 47.09 -65.16
CA GLU A 25 -14.73 48.54 -65.10
C GLU A 25 -13.21 48.89 -65.05
N SER A 26 -12.71 49.41 -66.17
CA SER A 26 -11.34 49.90 -66.30
C SER A 26 -11.15 51.19 -65.48
N LYS A 27 -10.54 51.07 -64.30
CA LYS A 27 -10.02 52.23 -63.57
C LYS A 27 -8.84 52.83 -64.34
N PRO A 28 -8.71 54.16 -64.42
CA PRO A 28 -7.57 54.80 -65.08
C PRO A 28 -6.28 54.46 -64.34
N SER A 29 -5.38 53.72 -65.00
CA SER A 29 -4.08 53.36 -64.44
C SER A 29 -3.21 54.61 -64.28
N ASN A 30 -2.44 54.67 -63.19
CA ASN A 30 -1.56 55.79 -62.89
C ASN A 30 -0.44 55.86 -63.95
N PRO A 31 -0.32 56.96 -64.73
CA PRO A 31 0.64 57.06 -65.84
C PRO A 31 2.12 57.05 -65.40
N PHE A 32 2.40 57.12 -64.09
CA PHE A 32 3.75 57.03 -63.53
C PHE A 32 4.07 55.67 -62.89
N LYS A 33 3.17 54.67 -62.99
CA LYS A 33 3.47 53.31 -62.55
C LYS A 33 4.01 52.50 -63.73
N MET A 34 5.26 52.02 -63.60
CA MET A 34 5.88 51.16 -64.60
C MET A 34 5.02 49.91 -64.82
N PRO A 35 4.66 49.55 -66.07
CA PRO A 35 3.89 48.34 -66.35
C PRO A 35 4.61 47.09 -65.84
N SER A 36 3.86 46.07 -65.47
CA SER A 36 4.43 44.77 -65.07
C SER A 36 5.12 44.08 -66.25
N ASP A 37 6.10 43.20 -65.98
CA ASP A 37 6.84 42.52 -67.05
C ASP A 37 5.92 41.75 -68.00
N GLU A 38 4.83 41.15 -67.51
CA GLU A 38 3.81 40.48 -68.35
C GLU A 38 3.07 41.47 -69.27
N GLU A 39 2.75 42.68 -68.80
CA GLU A 39 2.18 43.76 -69.62
C GLU A 39 3.20 44.31 -70.64
N ILE A 40 4.50 44.34 -70.30
CA ILE A 40 5.57 44.74 -71.21
C ILE A 40 5.72 43.71 -72.35
N PHE A 41 5.62 42.41 -72.05
CA PHE A 41 5.65 41.37 -73.07
C PHE A 41 4.41 41.41 -73.97
N SER A 42 3.20 41.57 -73.43
CA SER A 42 1.98 41.65 -74.24
C SER A 42 1.95 42.91 -75.12
N LEU A 43 2.33 44.08 -74.60
CA LEU A 43 2.46 45.31 -75.41
C LEU A 43 3.48 45.17 -76.55
N ARG A 44 4.57 44.41 -76.32
CA ARG A 44 5.61 44.14 -77.34
C ARG A 44 5.16 43.10 -78.38
N ASP A 45 4.23 42.22 -78.02
CA ASP A 45 3.59 41.28 -78.94
C ASP A 45 2.50 41.96 -79.77
N ASP A 46 1.71 42.86 -79.18
CA ASP A 46 0.77 43.73 -79.87
C ASP A 46 1.48 44.71 -80.83
N GLU A 47 2.63 45.29 -80.43
CA GLU A 47 3.44 46.11 -81.32
C GLU A 47 3.97 45.29 -82.51
N ARG A 48 4.44 44.06 -82.27
CA ARG A 48 4.84 43.13 -83.34
C ARG A 48 3.67 42.81 -84.27
N ALA A 49 2.51 42.47 -83.73
CA ALA A 49 1.30 42.17 -84.50
C ALA A 49 0.86 43.35 -85.38
N ARG A 50 0.80 44.57 -84.82
CA ARG A 50 0.53 45.81 -85.59
C ARG A 50 1.54 46.02 -86.72
N LYS A 51 2.82 45.83 -86.44
CA LYS A 51 3.90 46.01 -87.43
C LYS A 51 3.84 44.97 -88.55
N GLU A 52 3.43 43.74 -88.24
CA GLU A 52 3.12 42.72 -89.24
C GLU A 52 1.87 43.03 -90.06
N GLU A 53 0.81 43.55 -89.44
CA GLU A 53 -0.37 44.02 -90.16
C GLU A 53 -0.05 45.18 -91.11
N GLU A 54 0.71 46.18 -90.66
CA GLU A 54 1.17 47.27 -91.52
C GLU A 54 2.01 46.75 -92.68
N ARG A 55 2.87 45.74 -92.44
CA ARG A 55 3.64 45.09 -93.49
C ARG A 55 2.74 44.35 -94.49
N LYS A 56 1.72 43.61 -94.02
CA LYS A 56 0.72 42.94 -94.86
C LYS A 56 -0.09 43.95 -95.69
N LYS A 57 -0.55 45.04 -95.07
CA LYS A 57 -1.23 46.17 -95.72
C LYS A 57 -0.33 46.84 -96.77
N PHE A 58 0.95 47.07 -96.47
CA PHE A 58 1.91 47.64 -97.43
C PHE A 58 2.29 46.68 -98.57
N LEU A 59 2.22 45.36 -98.36
CA LEU A 59 2.38 44.38 -99.43
C LEU A 59 1.21 44.44 -100.43
N SER A 60 -0.04 44.59 -99.97
CA SER A 60 -1.24 44.60 -100.83
C SER A 60 -1.48 45.91 -101.60
N LEU A 61 -0.80 47.01 -101.27
CA LEU A 61 -0.90 48.25 -102.05
C LEU A 61 -0.35 48.11 -103.49
N PRO A 62 -0.91 48.80 -104.49
CA PRO A 62 -0.32 48.90 -105.84
C PRO A 62 1.03 49.61 -105.84
N VAL A 63 1.92 49.24 -106.78
CA VAL A 63 3.33 49.71 -106.83
C VAL A 63 3.47 51.24 -106.81
N HIS A 64 2.59 51.97 -107.50
CA HIS A 64 2.63 53.44 -107.56
C HIS A 64 2.23 54.15 -106.25
N MET A 65 1.64 53.42 -105.28
CA MET A 65 1.29 53.93 -103.94
C MET A 65 2.30 53.50 -102.86
N LYS A 66 3.38 52.77 -103.22
CA LYS A 66 4.42 52.37 -102.28
C LYS A 66 5.49 53.46 -102.17
N THR A 67 5.57 54.10 -101.01
CA THR A 67 6.61 55.10 -100.72
C THR A 67 7.95 54.43 -100.39
N THR A 68 9.05 55.06 -100.82
CA THR A 68 10.41 54.61 -100.52
C THR A 68 10.83 54.98 -99.08
N TRP A 69 11.77 54.21 -98.52
CA TRP A 69 12.27 54.33 -97.14
C TRP A 69 12.71 55.75 -96.77
N SER A 70 13.36 56.47 -97.68
CA SER A 70 13.80 57.86 -97.49
C SER A 70 12.66 58.86 -97.30
N SER A 71 11.47 58.59 -97.86
CA SER A 71 10.28 59.43 -97.66
C SER A 71 9.64 59.20 -96.28
N ARG A 72 9.70 57.97 -95.75
CA ARG A 72 9.16 57.63 -94.42
C ARG A 72 10.03 58.12 -93.26
N ALA A 73 11.36 58.20 -93.44
CA ALA A 73 12.27 58.66 -92.39
C ALA A 73 12.17 60.17 -92.10
N SER A 74 11.66 60.97 -93.04
CA SER A 74 11.57 62.44 -92.92
C SER A 74 10.32 62.94 -92.20
N THR A 75 9.31 62.09 -91.99
CA THR A 75 8.02 62.49 -91.39
C THR A 75 7.90 62.22 -89.89
N THR A 76 8.74 61.35 -89.32
CA THR A 76 8.66 60.96 -87.89
C THR A 76 9.02 62.10 -86.93
N SER A 77 9.90 63.03 -87.32
CA SER A 77 10.33 64.17 -86.49
C SER A 77 9.42 65.39 -86.55
N LYS A 78 8.29 65.34 -87.28
CA LYS A 78 7.40 66.49 -87.49
C LYS A 78 6.00 66.37 -86.87
N ASN A 79 5.71 65.26 -86.20
CA ASN A 79 4.39 64.96 -85.60
C ASN A 79 4.38 64.97 -84.06
N ILE A 80 5.42 65.49 -83.40
CA ILE A 80 5.56 65.52 -81.93
C ILE A 80 5.46 66.94 -81.34
N LEU A 81 5.39 67.98 -82.20
CA LEU A 81 5.20 69.37 -81.79
C LEU A 81 4.08 69.99 -82.64
N LYS A 82 2.82 69.76 -82.21
CA LYS A 82 1.65 70.48 -82.74
C LYS A 82 0.49 70.46 -81.75
N ASP A 83 0.61 71.29 -80.72
CA ASP A 83 -0.53 71.91 -80.02
C ASP A 83 -0.25 73.41 -79.92
N ASP A 84 -1.32 74.20 -80.05
CA ASP A 84 -1.49 75.64 -79.77
C ASP A 84 -0.35 76.63 -80.12
N ASP A 85 -0.51 77.38 -81.22
CA ASP A 85 -1.21 78.67 -81.13
C ASP A 85 -1.45 79.32 -82.51
N GLU A 86 -2.58 80.01 -82.66
CA GLU A 86 -2.81 80.95 -83.76
C GLU A 86 -2.23 82.33 -83.40
N VAL A 87 -1.65 83.06 -84.38
CA VAL A 87 -1.99 84.47 -84.72
C VAL A 87 -1.00 85.04 -85.77
N LYS A 88 -1.44 86.11 -86.43
CA LYS A 88 -1.00 86.64 -87.73
C LYS A 88 0.19 87.63 -87.67
N ASN A 89 0.61 88.01 -88.88
CA ASN A 89 1.45 89.17 -89.27
C ASN A 89 2.97 89.04 -89.08
N SER A 90 3.81 89.58 -89.99
CA SER A 90 3.54 90.23 -91.28
C SER A 90 4.74 90.01 -92.22
N GLY A 91 4.51 90.05 -93.54
CA GLY A 91 5.52 89.62 -94.52
C GLY A 91 6.60 90.65 -94.84
N LEU A 92 7.70 90.18 -95.44
CA LEU A 92 8.61 90.95 -96.30
C LEU A 92 9.25 90.01 -97.33
N ASP A 93 9.40 90.49 -98.57
CA ASP A 93 9.93 89.74 -99.72
C ASP A 93 11.30 89.10 -99.47
N LYS A 94 11.52 87.92 -100.07
CA LYS A 94 12.81 87.63 -100.71
C LYS A 94 12.68 86.66 -101.88
N ARG A 95 12.76 87.21 -103.08
CA ARG A 95 13.00 86.46 -104.32
C ARG A 95 14.50 86.21 -104.45
N SER A 96 14.91 84.95 -104.59
CA SER A 96 16.24 84.56 -105.08
C SER A 96 16.05 83.26 -105.87
N ALA A 97 15.78 83.27 -107.18
CA ALA A 97 16.49 83.98 -108.26
C ALA A 97 17.95 83.53 -108.36
N GLY A 98 18.14 82.42 -109.11
CA GLY A 98 19.35 81.96 -109.80
C GLY A 98 20.71 82.47 -109.33
N MET A 99 21.40 81.64 -108.56
CA MET A 99 22.87 81.70 -108.41
C MET A 99 23.53 81.42 -109.77
N LYS A 100 23.91 82.46 -110.51
CA LYS A 100 24.75 82.32 -111.71
C LYS A 100 26.21 82.13 -111.29
N THR A 101 26.92 81.25 -111.97
CA THR A 101 28.30 80.90 -111.64
C THR A 101 29.26 82.06 -111.86
N THR A 102 30.25 82.18 -110.96
CA THR A 102 31.33 83.19 -110.95
C THR A 102 32.12 83.26 -112.26
N GLU A 103 32.11 82.18 -113.04
CA GLU A 103 32.76 82.05 -114.35
C GLU A 103 32.19 82.99 -115.43
N GLN A 104 30.94 83.47 -115.29
CA GLN A 104 30.33 84.40 -116.26
C GLN A 104 30.66 85.89 -116.01
N MET A 105 31.05 86.30 -114.79
CA MET A 105 31.41 87.70 -114.53
C MET A 105 32.83 88.04 -115.03
N LEU A 106 33.75 87.08 -114.98
CA LEU A 106 35.16 87.25 -115.37
C LEU A 106 35.40 87.39 -116.89
N ARG A 107 34.38 87.21 -117.73
CA ARG A 107 34.52 87.33 -119.21
C ARG A 107 34.22 88.73 -119.77
N GLN A 108 33.71 89.66 -118.96
CA GLN A 108 33.29 90.99 -119.43
C GLN A 108 34.36 92.09 -119.24
N GLU A 109 35.44 91.78 -118.51
CA GLU A 109 36.42 92.77 -118.00
C GLU A 109 37.69 92.92 -118.87
N ARG A 110 37.57 92.74 -120.19
CA ARG A 110 38.68 92.93 -121.16
C ARG A 110 38.34 93.84 -122.34
N ARG A 111 37.76 95.02 -122.06
CA ARG A 111 37.88 96.19 -122.95
C ARG A 111 38.85 97.18 -122.33
N ARG A 112 40.06 97.27 -122.90
CA ARG A 112 41.06 98.29 -122.57
C ARG A 112 40.72 99.59 -123.30
N GLU A 113 39.76 100.33 -122.78
CA GLU A 113 39.67 101.77 -123.03
C GLU A 113 40.59 102.48 -122.04
N LYS A 114 41.23 103.59 -122.46
CA LYS A 114 42.32 104.20 -121.71
C LYS A 114 41.75 104.94 -120.49
N GLU A 115 41.91 104.36 -119.30
CA GLU A 115 41.46 104.97 -118.04
C GLU A 115 42.17 106.30 -117.78
N ASN A 116 41.40 107.32 -117.38
CA ASN A 116 41.96 108.57 -116.89
C ASN A 116 42.51 108.38 -115.47
N MET A 117 43.56 109.14 -115.11
CA MET A 117 44.23 109.06 -113.79
C MET A 117 43.25 109.17 -112.61
N THR A 118 42.17 109.94 -112.77
CA THR A 118 41.08 110.12 -111.79
C THR A 118 40.40 108.80 -111.43
N ASP A 119 40.08 107.99 -112.43
CA ASP A 119 39.24 106.80 -112.29
C ASP A 119 40.02 105.67 -111.63
N PHE A 120 41.34 105.61 -111.90
CA PHE A 120 42.26 104.71 -111.20
C PHE A 120 42.39 105.08 -109.71
N ILE A 121 42.47 106.38 -109.39
CA ILE A 121 42.47 106.87 -108.01
C ILE A 121 41.13 106.56 -107.32
N GLU A 122 40.01 106.70 -108.01
CA GLU A 122 38.69 106.43 -107.47
C GLU A 122 38.45 104.92 -107.23
N LYS A 123 38.83 104.06 -108.18
CA LYS A 123 38.84 102.59 -107.98
C LYS A 123 39.77 102.18 -106.84
N LYS A 124 40.95 102.80 -106.71
CA LYS A 124 41.86 102.59 -105.55
C LYS A 124 41.20 102.99 -104.23
N ARG A 125 40.46 104.11 -104.18
CA ARG A 125 39.71 104.56 -102.99
C ARG A 125 38.55 103.62 -102.67
N GLN A 126 37.77 103.20 -103.66
CA GLN A 126 36.68 102.23 -103.48
C GLN A 126 37.21 100.88 -102.99
N MET A 127 38.30 100.38 -103.58
CA MET A 127 39.01 99.18 -103.13
C MET A 127 39.51 99.31 -101.69
N PHE A 128 40.08 100.46 -101.31
CA PHE A 128 40.50 100.71 -99.92
C PHE A 128 39.30 100.81 -98.95
N LEU A 129 38.18 101.41 -99.36
CA LEU A 129 36.97 101.49 -98.54
C LEU A 129 36.34 100.11 -98.31
N VAL A 130 36.31 99.26 -99.35
CA VAL A 130 35.86 97.86 -99.25
C VAL A 130 36.82 97.02 -98.43
N GLN A 131 38.14 97.24 -98.55
CA GLN A 131 39.14 96.59 -97.71
C GLN A 131 38.97 96.99 -96.24
N MET A 132 38.80 98.28 -95.95
CA MET A 132 38.57 98.79 -94.59
C MET A 132 37.24 98.29 -94.00
N SER A 133 36.17 98.18 -94.80
CA SER A 133 34.89 97.62 -94.35
C SER A 133 34.94 96.10 -94.15
N LEU A 134 35.71 95.37 -94.96
CA LEU A 134 36.04 93.96 -94.72
C LEU A 134 36.87 93.78 -93.45
N ASP A 135 37.88 94.61 -93.21
CA ASP A 135 38.77 94.45 -92.06
C ASP A 135 38.08 94.88 -90.75
N THR A 136 37.22 95.90 -90.76
CA THR A 136 36.33 96.20 -89.63
C THR A 136 35.32 95.08 -89.38
N LYS A 137 34.69 94.50 -90.41
CA LYS A 137 33.78 93.36 -90.23
C LYS A 137 34.51 92.10 -89.79
N ARG A 138 35.73 91.85 -90.24
CA ARG A 138 36.60 90.76 -89.75
C ARG A 138 37.02 90.97 -88.30
N ALA A 139 37.32 92.20 -87.89
CA ALA A 139 37.60 92.51 -86.49
C ALA A 139 36.37 92.34 -85.59
N GLU A 140 35.18 92.74 -86.06
CA GLU A 140 33.91 92.56 -85.37
C GLU A 140 33.50 91.07 -85.27
N ILE A 141 33.69 90.29 -86.34
CA ILE A 141 33.51 88.84 -86.35
C ILE A 141 34.46 88.19 -85.33
N ARG A 142 35.76 88.49 -85.37
CA ARG A 142 36.74 87.94 -84.39
C ARG A 142 36.35 88.27 -82.94
N LYS A 143 35.85 89.47 -82.68
CA LYS A 143 35.38 89.86 -81.34
C LYS A 143 34.14 89.08 -80.91
N LEU A 144 33.22 88.78 -81.83
CA LEU A 144 32.05 87.94 -81.55
C LEU A 144 32.43 86.46 -81.42
N GLU A 145 33.40 85.96 -82.20
CA GLU A 145 33.99 84.63 -82.07
C GLU A 145 34.67 84.45 -80.71
N GLU A 146 35.47 85.43 -80.27
CA GLU A 146 36.10 85.42 -78.94
C GLU A 146 35.06 85.45 -77.81
N GLN A 147 34.02 86.28 -77.92
CA GLN A 147 32.89 86.29 -76.97
C GLN A 147 32.02 85.03 -77.02
N ALA A 148 31.97 84.32 -78.15
CA ALA A 148 31.30 83.04 -78.27
C ALA A 148 32.14 81.94 -77.61
N GLN A 149 33.45 81.89 -77.90
CA GLN A 149 34.40 80.96 -77.28
C GLN A 149 34.45 81.10 -75.75
N GLN A 150 34.50 82.33 -75.22
CA GLN A 150 34.46 82.56 -73.77
C GLN A 150 33.15 82.05 -73.13
N ARG A 151 32.01 82.17 -73.83
CA ARG A 151 30.73 81.61 -73.36
C ARG A 151 30.67 80.10 -73.50
N GLU A 152 31.17 79.54 -74.59
CA GLU A 152 31.25 78.09 -74.83
C GLU A 152 32.16 77.43 -73.79
N GLU A 153 33.32 78.01 -73.49
CA GLU A 153 34.19 77.56 -72.41
C GLU A 153 33.53 77.68 -71.03
N ALA A 154 32.78 78.74 -70.76
CA ALA A 154 32.08 78.92 -69.49
C ALA A 154 30.95 77.88 -69.33
N LEU A 155 30.16 77.65 -70.39
CA LEU A 155 29.13 76.62 -70.44
C LEU A 155 29.76 75.23 -70.25
N ARG A 156 30.79 74.90 -71.02
CA ARG A 156 31.51 73.61 -70.92
C ARG A 156 32.13 73.39 -69.54
N LYS A 157 32.63 74.44 -68.87
CA LYS A 157 33.10 74.36 -67.47
C LYS A 157 31.93 74.10 -66.52
N SER A 158 30.76 74.71 -66.74
CA SER A 158 29.56 74.43 -65.93
C SER A 158 28.97 73.03 -66.17
N GLU A 159 28.98 72.55 -67.42
CA GLU A 159 28.57 71.19 -67.79
C GLU A 159 29.49 70.16 -67.12
N ALA A 160 30.81 70.33 -67.22
CA ALA A 160 31.78 69.44 -66.57
C ALA A 160 31.63 69.42 -65.04
N MET A 161 31.34 70.57 -64.40
CA MET A 161 31.07 70.62 -62.96
C MET A 161 29.76 69.89 -62.59
N LEU A 162 28.72 70.00 -63.42
CA LEU A 162 27.46 69.26 -63.22
C LEU A 162 27.63 67.75 -63.46
N GLU A 163 28.44 67.34 -64.43
CA GLU A 163 28.81 65.94 -64.66
C GLU A 163 29.63 65.38 -63.48
N GLU A 164 30.59 66.15 -62.95
CA GLU A 164 31.33 65.78 -61.74
C GLU A 164 30.42 65.63 -60.53
N ASP A 165 29.49 66.58 -60.30
CA ASP A 165 28.56 66.50 -59.18
C ASP A 165 27.55 65.36 -59.35
N ALA A 166 27.05 65.09 -60.56
CA ALA A 166 26.22 63.92 -60.85
C ALA A 166 26.97 62.60 -60.57
N ALA A 167 28.24 62.48 -61.00
CA ALA A 167 29.08 61.33 -60.70
C ALA A 167 29.36 61.19 -59.19
N ARG A 168 29.53 62.31 -58.46
CA ARG A 168 29.65 62.31 -57.00
C ARG A 168 28.36 61.84 -56.33
N PHE A 169 27.19 62.31 -56.76
CA PHE A 169 25.88 61.85 -56.27
C PHE A 169 25.64 60.37 -56.53
N GLU A 170 25.94 59.86 -57.74
CA GLU A 170 25.89 58.41 -58.00
C GLU A 170 26.83 57.63 -57.08
N SER A 171 28.04 58.12 -56.86
CA SER A 171 29.00 57.48 -55.94
C SER A 171 28.51 57.52 -54.49
N PHE A 172 27.77 58.57 -54.11
CA PHE A 172 27.17 58.73 -52.79
C PHE A 172 26.00 57.77 -52.58
N LEU A 173 25.09 57.65 -53.56
CA LEU A 173 23.99 56.67 -53.54
C LEU A 173 24.54 55.25 -53.47
N LYS A 174 25.48 54.89 -54.36
CA LYS A 174 26.15 53.57 -54.34
C LYS A 174 26.78 53.26 -52.97
N LYS A 175 27.43 54.23 -52.33
CA LYS A 175 27.99 54.09 -50.96
C LYS A 175 26.91 54.02 -49.88
N ASN A 176 25.80 54.75 -50.03
CA ASN A 176 24.69 54.73 -49.07
C ASN A 176 23.96 53.38 -49.10
N ASP A 177 23.64 52.89 -50.30
CA ASP A 177 23.04 51.57 -50.53
C ASP A 177 23.96 50.45 -50.04
N GLN A 178 25.27 50.53 -50.33
CA GLN A 178 26.27 49.61 -49.78
C GLN A 178 26.29 49.64 -48.25
N ASN A 179 26.33 50.81 -47.62
CA ASN A 179 26.30 50.95 -46.17
C ASN A 179 24.99 50.41 -45.56
N ALA A 180 23.85 50.60 -46.23
CA ALA A 180 22.55 50.07 -45.80
C ALA A 180 22.51 48.54 -45.88
N VAL A 181 22.97 47.95 -46.99
CA VAL A 181 23.09 46.49 -47.15
C VAL A 181 24.09 45.91 -46.15
N GLU A 182 25.21 46.59 -45.88
CA GLU A 182 26.15 46.18 -44.84
C GLU A 182 25.54 46.25 -43.43
N ALA A 183 24.74 47.27 -43.13
CA ALA A 183 24.05 47.40 -41.85
C ALA A 183 23.01 46.28 -41.64
N ILE A 184 22.21 45.99 -42.69
CA ILE A 184 21.27 44.85 -42.69
C ILE A 184 22.04 43.54 -42.47
N ARG A 185 23.11 43.30 -43.23
CA ARG A 185 23.93 42.09 -43.11
C ARG A 185 24.57 41.94 -41.72
N LYS A 186 25.00 43.03 -41.09
CA LYS A 186 25.51 43.03 -39.70
C LYS A 186 24.39 42.67 -38.71
N ALA A 187 23.20 43.25 -38.86
CA ALA A 187 22.04 42.90 -38.03
C ALA A 187 21.58 41.45 -38.22
N GLU A 188 21.61 40.91 -39.44
CA GLU A 188 21.35 39.50 -39.73
C GLU A 188 22.39 38.57 -39.11
N GLN A 189 23.68 38.95 -39.14
CA GLN A 189 24.75 38.19 -38.48
C GLN A 189 24.60 38.20 -36.95
N GLU A 190 24.27 39.34 -36.34
CA GLU A 190 24.03 39.44 -34.90
C GLU A 190 22.78 38.68 -34.46
N THR A 191 21.69 38.75 -35.22
CA THR A 191 20.45 38.00 -34.92
C THR A 191 20.65 36.50 -35.11
N LYS A 192 21.42 36.06 -36.12
CA LYS A 192 21.82 34.65 -36.26
C LYS A 192 22.69 34.19 -35.08
N ALA A 193 23.74 34.94 -34.73
CA ALA A 193 24.59 34.61 -33.58
C ALA A 193 23.81 34.57 -32.26
N LYS A 194 22.78 35.41 -32.09
CA LYS A 194 21.83 35.35 -30.97
C LYS A 194 20.99 34.07 -31.02
N GLN A 195 20.47 33.69 -32.19
CA GLN A 195 19.70 32.45 -32.34
C GLN A 195 20.54 31.21 -32.04
N ASP A 196 21.78 31.15 -32.54
CA ASP A 196 22.73 30.06 -32.30
C ASP A 196 23.01 29.91 -30.79
N LYS A 197 23.30 31.02 -30.09
CA LYS A 197 23.46 31.04 -28.62
C LYS A 197 22.19 30.61 -27.88
N VAL A 198 21.00 30.98 -28.35
CA VAL A 198 19.73 30.54 -27.75
C VAL A 198 19.50 29.03 -27.96
N GLN A 199 19.93 28.47 -29.10
CA GLN A 199 19.91 27.01 -29.31
C GLN A 199 20.91 26.29 -28.40
N GLU A 200 22.10 26.85 -28.20
CA GLU A 200 23.10 26.34 -27.27
C GLU A 200 22.60 26.36 -25.81
N ILE A 201 22.01 27.47 -25.35
CA ILE A 201 21.36 27.55 -24.03
C ILE A 201 20.26 26.49 -23.89
N LYS A 202 19.46 26.24 -24.94
CA LYS A 202 18.45 25.16 -24.91
C LYS A 202 19.08 23.76 -24.79
N LYS A 203 20.18 23.50 -25.50
CA LYS A 203 20.92 22.22 -25.40
C LYS A 203 21.51 22.02 -24.00
N LEU A 204 22.16 23.06 -23.45
CA LEU A 204 22.73 23.04 -22.11
C LEU A 204 21.64 22.86 -21.04
N ASN A 205 20.50 23.56 -21.15
CA ASN A 205 19.37 23.36 -20.24
C ASN A 205 18.78 21.95 -20.30
N ALA A 206 18.74 21.33 -21.49
CA ALA A 206 18.31 19.94 -21.65
C ALA A 206 19.32 18.96 -21.01
N GLN A 207 20.63 19.20 -21.16
CA GLN A 207 21.68 18.42 -20.48
C GLN A 207 21.61 18.59 -18.95
N ILE A 208 21.42 19.81 -18.44
CA ILE A 208 21.23 20.06 -17.01
C ILE A 208 19.98 19.34 -16.49
N ALA A 209 18.88 19.32 -17.25
CA ALA A 209 17.68 18.57 -16.87
C ALA A 209 17.91 17.04 -16.86
N ALA A 210 18.64 16.51 -17.85
CA ALA A 210 19.02 15.10 -17.90
C ALA A 210 19.90 14.70 -16.70
N VAL A 211 21.00 15.42 -16.46
CA VAL A 211 21.91 15.20 -15.32
C VAL A 211 21.17 15.34 -13.99
N LYS A 212 20.26 16.32 -13.84
CA LYS A 212 19.42 16.41 -12.63
C LYS A 212 18.51 15.19 -12.46
N SER A 213 17.91 14.67 -13.54
CA SER A 213 17.08 13.46 -13.46
C SER A 213 17.88 12.17 -13.25
N GLU A 214 19.17 12.17 -13.53
CA GLU A 214 20.10 11.10 -13.15
C GLU A 214 20.51 11.25 -11.70
N MET A 215 20.86 12.48 -11.27
CA MET A 215 21.18 12.81 -9.88
C MET A 215 20.05 12.39 -8.93
N THR A 216 18.78 12.72 -9.22
CA THR A 216 17.66 12.30 -8.36
C THR A 216 17.48 10.78 -8.32
N LYS A 217 17.71 10.06 -9.42
CA LYS A 217 17.67 8.58 -9.40
C LYS A 217 18.81 7.99 -8.58
N TYR A 218 19.99 8.58 -8.64
CA TYR A 218 21.12 8.17 -7.82
C TYR A 218 20.95 8.55 -6.35
N GLU A 219 20.29 9.66 -6.05
CA GLU A 219 19.86 10.05 -4.69
C GLU A 219 18.83 9.06 -4.13
N GLU A 220 17.76 8.75 -4.89
CA GLU A 220 16.77 7.71 -4.53
C GLU A 220 17.45 6.35 -4.32
N SER A 221 18.32 5.91 -5.23
CA SER A 221 19.07 4.65 -5.10
C SER A 221 20.02 4.66 -3.90
N LEU A 222 20.60 5.82 -3.58
CA LEU A 222 21.48 5.98 -2.42
C LEU A 222 20.68 5.95 -1.11
N GLU A 223 19.49 6.55 -1.07
CA GLU A 223 18.58 6.47 0.09
C GLU A 223 18.13 5.01 0.33
N GLU A 224 17.80 4.26 -0.72
CA GLU A 224 17.52 2.82 -0.65
C GLU A 224 18.74 2.04 -0.13
N CYS A 225 19.93 2.26 -0.69
CA CYS A 225 21.16 1.62 -0.22
C CYS A 225 21.53 2.01 1.22
N GLN A 226 21.25 3.24 1.66
CA GLN A 226 21.44 3.67 3.05
C GLN A 226 20.42 3.03 4.00
N ALA A 227 19.17 2.85 3.57
CA ALA A 227 18.18 2.10 4.34
C ALA A 227 18.58 0.63 4.49
N TYR A 228 19.09 0.01 3.42
CA TYR A 228 19.67 -1.34 3.49
C TYR A 228 20.93 -1.39 4.36
N LYS A 229 21.85 -0.40 4.28
CA LYS A 229 23.02 -0.34 5.19
C LYS A 229 22.56 -0.30 6.65
N LYS A 230 21.67 0.63 7.03
CA LYS A 230 21.14 0.72 8.40
C LYS A 230 20.50 -0.59 8.87
N PHE A 231 19.71 -1.24 8.03
CA PHE A 231 19.11 -2.54 8.34
C PHE A 231 20.15 -3.65 8.55
N LEU A 232 21.23 -3.66 7.76
CA LEU A 232 22.34 -4.61 7.94
C LEU A 232 23.18 -4.25 9.18
N ASP A 233 23.37 -2.97 9.49
CA ASP A 233 24.06 -2.50 10.69
C ASP A 233 23.26 -2.91 11.95
N ASP A 234 21.93 -2.75 11.96
CA ASP A 234 21.02 -3.19 13.03
C ASP A 234 21.02 -4.71 13.25
N LEU A 235 21.22 -5.49 12.16
CA LEU A 235 21.35 -6.96 12.21
C LEU A 235 22.78 -7.44 12.49
N THR A 236 23.78 -6.56 12.45
CA THR A 236 25.18 -6.94 12.65
C THR A 236 25.42 -7.23 14.13
N PRO A 237 25.96 -8.40 14.51
CA PRO A 237 26.23 -8.72 15.90
C PRO A 237 27.18 -7.69 16.55
N GLN A 238 26.80 -7.15 17.72
CA GLN A 238 27.66 -6.20 18.45
C GLN A 238 29.00 -6.79 18.88
N GLU A 239 29.14 -8.11 18.92
CA GLU A 239 30.41 -8.81 19.15
C GLU A 239 31.37 -8.56 17.99
N TYR A 240 30.93 -8.76 16.73
CA TYR A 240 31.73 -8.48 15.55
C TYR A 240 32.19 -7.00 15.48
N ILE A 241 31.30 -6.07 15.83
CA ILE A 241 31.63 -4.63 15.88
C ILE A 241 32.76 -4.36 16.88
N LYS A 242 32.76 -5.03 18.03
CA LYS A 242 33.82 -4.87 19.05
C LYS A 242 35.13 -5.51 18.61
N ASP A 243 35.08 -6.75 18.11
CA ASP A 243 36.25 -7.49 17.67
C ASP A 243 37.00 -6.75 16.54
N GLU A 244 36.27 -6.12 15.63
CA GLU A 244 36.80 -5.26 14.56
C GLU A 244 37.37 -3.93 15.11
N LEU A 245 36.66 -3.26 16.03
CA LEU A 245 37.18 -2.04 16.69
C LEU A 245 38.48 -2.31 17.46
N GLU A 246 38.55 -3.42 18.21
CA GLU A 246 39.75 -3.83 18.95
C GLU A 246 40.91 -4.14 17.99
N GLN A 247 40.66 -4.85 16.87
CA GLN A 247 41.67 -5.10 15.84
C GLN A 247 42.19 -3.81 15.20
N HIS A 248 41.30 -2.87 14.85
CA HIS A 248 41.71 -1.59 14.28
C HIS A 248 42.42 -0.69 15.29
N GLU A 249 42.04 -0.69 16.58
CA GLU A 249 42.80 0.01 17.62
C GLU A 249 44.22 -0.56 17.73
N VAL A 250 44.39 -1.89 17.74
CA VAL A 250 45.71 -2.54 17.73
C VAL A 250 46.51 -2.18 16.47
N GLU A 251 45.93 -2.26 15.26
CA GLU A 251 46.62 -1.88 14.01
C GLU A 251 47.02 -0.40 14.02
N LYS A 252 46.15 0.49 14.52
CA LYS A 252 46.46 1.91 14.69
C LYS A 252 47.61 2.12 15.69
N GLU A 253 47.63 1.38 16.79
CA GLU A 253 48.74 1.42 17.75
C GLU A 253 50.05 0.92 17.13
N GLU A 254 50.04 -0.20 16.41
CA GLU A 254 51.21 -0.73 15.68
C GLU A 254 51.73 0.26 14.64
N MET A 255 50.85 0.86 13.85
CA MET A 255 51.20 1.88 12.87
C MET A 255 51.75 3.17 13.52
N ARG A 256 51.22 3.57 14.68
CA ARG A 256 51.76 4.67 15.50
C ARG A 256 53.16 4.32 16.01
N GLN A 257 53.37 3.13 16.55
CA GLN A 257 54.68 2.67 17.01
C GLN A 257 55.69 2.58 15.86
N LYS A 258 55.27 2.12 14.68
CA LYS A 258 56.11 2.07 13.48
C LYS A 258 56.51 3.46 12.99
N ARG A 259 55.56 4.40 12.88
CA ARG A 259 55.84 5.81 12.55
C ARG A 259 56.84 6.44 13.55
N LYS A 260 56.67 6.17 14.85
CA LYS A 260 57.61 6.61 15.91
C LYS A 260 59.00 5.97 15.72
N ALA A 261 59.07 4.67 15.48
CA ALA A 261 60.33 3.95 15.26
C ALA A 261 61.06 4.46 14.00
N ASP A 262 60.35 4.68 12.89
CA ASP A 262 60.91 5.19 11.64
C ASP A 262 61.47 6.61 11.80
N ARG A 263 60.74 7.51 12.48
CA ARG A 263 61.23 8.88 12.79
C ARG A 263 62.43 8.85 13.73
N LYS A 264 62.41 7.99 14.75
CA LYS A 264 63.53 7.80 15.67
C LYS A 264 64.77 7.20 14.98
N ALA A 265 64.57 6.31 14.02
CA ALA A 265 65.66 5.73 13.21
C ALA A 265 66.26 6.76 12.25
N LEU A 266 65.44 7.59 11.59
CA LEU A 266 65.90 8.71 10.76
C LEU A 266 66.75 9.68 11.59
N ARG A 267 66.21 10.14 12.72
CA ARG A 267 66.92 10.93 13.74
C ARG A 267 68.25 10.30 14.14
N ALA A 268 68.27 9.01 14.47
CA ALA A 268 69.48 8.30 14.86
C ALA A 268 70.54 8.29 13.75
N ALA A 269 70.13 8.11 12.48
CA ALA A 269 71.03 8.17 11.33
C ALA A 269 71.61 9.58 11.12
N GLU A 270 70.82 10.64 11.33
CA GLU A 270 71.29 12.03 11.26
C GLU A 270 72.31 12.38 12.36
N ASP A 271 72.13 11.85 13.58
CA ASP A 271 73.13 12.02 14.64
C ASP A 271 74.40 11.23 14.33
N ASN A 272 74.28 9.94 13.99
CA ASN A 272 75.45 9.12 13.63
C ASN A 272 76.27 9.78 12.51
N LYS A 273 75.61 10.32 11.48
CA LYS A 273 76.29 11.05 10.41
C LYS A 273 76.98 12.33 10.92
N ALA A 274 76.35 13.09 11.81
CA ALA A 274 76.97 14.28 12.39
C ALA A 274 78.14 13.94 13.35
N GLU A 275 78.09 12.80 14.05
CA GLU A 275 79.23 12.27 14.81
C GLU A 275 80.37 11.80 13.90
N GLU A 276 80.05 11.17 12.75
CA GLU A 276 81.03 10.79 11.71
C GLU A 276 81.69 12.02 11.06
N ASP A 277 80.90 13.04 10.68
CA ASP A 277 81.38 14.30 10.12
C ASP A 277 82.30 15.04 11.12
N PHE A 278 81.95 15.05 12.42
CA PHE A 278 82.80 15.62 13.47
C PHE A 278 84.07 14.80 13.72
N ALA A 279 83.98 13.47 13.72
CA ALA A 279 85.15 12.59 13.86
C ALA A 279 86.14 12.80 12.69
N ALA A 280 85.63 12.94 11.46
CA ALA A 280 86.43 13.27 10.29
C ALA A 280 87.09 14.67 10.38
N GLU A 281 86.38 15.68 10.91
CA GLU A 281 86.98 17.00 11.17
C GLU A 281 88.12 16.92 12.21
N MET A 282 87.89 16.19 13.31
CA MET A 282 88.90 15.98 14.35
C MET A 282 90.11 15.15 13.88
N GLU A 283 89.92 14.19 12.97
CA GLU A 283 91.02 13.48 12.33
C GLU A 283 91.80 14.38 11.35
N ALA A 284 91.10 15.18 10.54
CA ALA A 284 91.73 16.15 9.63
C ALA A 284 92.61 17.16 10.41
N LEU A 285 92.12 17.68 11.54
CA LEU A 285 92.87 18.56 12.44
C LEU A 285 94.12 17.88 13.05
N LYS A 286 94.09 16.57 13.28
CA LYS A 286 95.24 15.78 13.75
C LYS A 286 96.24 15.43 12.63
N SER A 287 95.78 15.36 11.38
CA SER A 287 96.54 14.87 10.21
C SER A 287 97.38 15.94 9.49
N VAL A 288 97.32 17.21 9.92
CA VAL A 288 98.04 18.34 9.29
C VAL A 288 99.57 18.14 9.29
N LYS A 289 100.13 17.68 8.17
CA LYS A 289 101.57 17.46 8.00
C LYS A 289 102.37 18.77 8.12
N GLY A 290 103.18 18.88 9.17
CA GLY A 290 104.26 19.87 9.27
C GLY A 290 104.28 20.72 10.54
N LYS A 291 103.23 20.69 11.37
CA LYS A 291 103.20 21.35 12.69
C LYS A 291 102.58 20.42 13.71
N ARG A 292 102.99 20.52 14.99
CA ARG A 292 102.29 19.82 16.08
C ARG A 292 100.87 20.38 16.18
N PRO A 293 99.82 19.54 16.32
CA PRO A 293 98.47 20.04 16.59
C PRO A 293 98.46 20.89 17.86
N ASP A 294 97.72 22.00 17.85
CA ASP A 294 97.57 22.82 19.05
C ASP A 294 96.57 22.12 20.00
N ALA A 295 97.08 21.59 21.10
CA ALA A 295 96.30 20.83 22.07
C ALA A 295 95.14 21.65 22.67
N LYS A 296 95.27 22.99 22.72
CA LYS A 296 94.18 23.86 23.20
C LYS A 296 93.03 23.92 22.21
N VAL A 297 93.31 23.97 20.91
CA VAL A 297 92.29 24.01 19.85
C VAL A 297 91.55 22.68 19.77
N LEU A 298 92.25 21.56 19.92
CA LEU A 298 91.62 20.24 20.02
C LEU A 298 90.73 20.13 21.27
N GLN A 299 91.18 20.60 22.44
CA GLN A 299 90.35 20.62 23.65
C GLN A 299 89.12 21.54 23.52
N GLN A 300 89.24 22.68 22.85
CA GLN A 300 88.10 23.58 22.60
C GLN A 300 87.07 22.93 21.68
N LYS A 301 87.49 22.37 20.54
CA LYS A 301 86.62 21.60 19.63
C LYS A 301 85.93 20.42 20.32
N GLU A 302 86.62 19.74 21.22
CA GLU A 302 86.08 18.60 21.96
C GLU A 302 85.06 19.03 23.03
N VAL A 303 85.21 20.20 23.66
CA VAL A 303 84.19 20.80 24.53
C VAL A 303 82.98 21.29 23.73
N GLU A 304 83.19 22.01 22.62
CA GLU A 304 82.13 22.45 21.71
C GLU A 304 81.25 21.27 21.23
N TYR A 305 81.87 20.11 20.97
CA TYR A 305 81.15 18.88 20.61
C TYR A 305 80.33 18.28 21.76
N GLN A 306 80.84 18.29 23.01
CA GLN A 306 80.03 17.84 24.15
C GLN A 306 78.84 18.78 24.39
N GLU A 307 79.05 20.10 24.32
CA GLU A 307 77.97 21.09 24.46
C GLU A 307 76.92 20.94 23.35
N TRP A 308 77.34 20.79 22.09
CA TRP A 308 76.45 20.51 20.96
C TRP A 308 75.69 19.19 21.14
N LYS A 309 76.36 18.13 21.59
CA LYS A 309 75.76 16.81 21.83
C LYS A 309 74.75 16.84 22.98
N GLU A 310 75.02 17.59 24.04
CA GLU A 310 74.07 17.80 25.14
C GLU A 310 72.86 18.63 24.72
N GLN A 311 73.06 19.71 23.95
CA GLN A 311 71.96 20.51 23.39
C GLN A 311 71.08 19.67 22.46
N LYS A 312 71.69 18.94 21.51
CA LYS A 312 70.94 18.09 20.57
C LYS A 312 70.23 16.93 21.30
N ALA A 313 70.82 16.38 22.36
CA ALA A 313 70.16 15.41 23.22
C ALA A 313 68.98 15.98 24.04
N MET A 314 68.92 17.30 24.24
CA MET A 314 67.76 17.98 24.83
C MET A 314 66.69 18.28 23.78
N GLU A 315 67.07 18.76 22.59
CA GLU A 315 66.15 18.92 21.44
C GLU A 315 65.45 17.59 21.11
N ARG A 316 66.22 16.50 21.03
CA ARG A 316 65.73 15.13 20.87
C ARG A 316 64.67 14.70 21.89
N LYS A 317 64.78 15.14 23.15
CA LYS A 317 63.79 14.82 24.18
C LYS A 317 62.49 15.61 24.02
N VAL A 318 62.58 16.84 23.52
CA VAL A 318 61.40 17.65 23.19
C VAL A 318 60.71 17.07 21.98
N GLU A 319 61.47 16.78 20.92
CA GLU A 319 60.98 16.15 19.70
C GLU A 319 60.36 14.74 19.92
N ASP A 320 60.99 13.88 20.74
CA ASP A 320 60.39 12.57 21.09
C ASP A 320 59.11 12.75 21.94
N ALA A 321 58.96 13.84 22.70
CA ALA A 321 57.74 14.14 23.49
C ALA A 321 56.60 14.78 22.65
N GLU A 322 56.95 15.58 21.63
CA GLU A 322 55.99 16.05 20.62
C GLU A 322 55.42 14.87 19.82
N ASP A 323 56.29 13.91 19.45
CA ASP A 323 55.91 12.69 18.72
C ASP A 323 55.06 11.70 19.55
N GLU A 324 55.12 11.77 20.89
CA GLU A 324 54.18 11.05 21.76
C GLU A 324 52.75 11.58 21.66
N THR A 325 52.60 12.89 21.40
CA THR A 325 51.30 13.58 21.38
C THR A 325 50.69 13.69 19.97
N TRP A 326 51.48 13.41 18.93
CA TRP A 326 51.08 13.60 17.53
C TRP A 326 50.40 12.35 16.93
N ASP A 327 49.09 12.41 16.72
CA ASP A 327 48.32 11.43 15.93
C ASP A 327 47.87 12.03 14.59
N PRO A 328 48.42 11.59 13.44
CA PRO A 328 48.03 12.06 12.10
C PRO A 328 46.59 11.71 11.71
N ASP A 329 45.98 10.74 12.38
CA ASP A 329 44.66 10.22 12.08
C ASP A 329 43.62 10.67 13.15
N GLU A 330 43.96 11.68 13.95
CA GLU A 330 43.06 12.34 14.90
C GLU A 330 41.89 13.01 14.16
N GLY A 331 40.66 12.56 14.45
CA GLY A 331 39.44 13.04 13.79
C GLY A 331 39.00 12.28 12.54
N ARG A 332 39.77 11.29 12.04
CA ARG A 332 39.28 10.35 11.01
C ARG A 332 38.50 9.22 11.70
N ALA A 333 37.17 9.26 11.61
CA ALA A 333 36.34 8.12 12.03
C ALA A 333 36.65 6.91 11.13
N TRP A 334 36.98 5.77 11.75
CA TRP A 334 37.06 4.50 11.06
C TRP A 334 35.64 3.92 10.94
N GLU A 335 35.23 3.58 9.72
CA GLU A 335 33.98 2.85 9.47
C GLU A 335 34.25 1.36 9.55
N VAL A 336 33.57 0.68 10.48
CA VAL A 336 33.64 -0.78 10.67
C VAL A 336 33.27 -1.49 9.36
N PRO A 337 34.05 -2.49 8.91
CA PRO A 337 33.71 -3.29 7.74
C PRO A 337 32.32 -3.95 7.84
N MET A 338 31.64 -4.12 6.70
CA MET A 338 30.32 -4.77 6.68
C MET A 338 30.45 -6.27 6.96
N TYR A 339 29.78 -6.75 8.01
CA TYR A 339 29.69 -8.16 8.37
C TYR A 339 29.10 -9.03 7.24
N PHE A 340 28.06 -8.53 6.58
CA PHE A 340 27.35 -9.22 5.50
C PHE A 340 28.06 -9.03 4.16
N THR A 341 28.96 -9.96 3.83
CA THR A 341 29.71 -9.94 2.56
C THR A 341 29.04 -10.73 1.43
N ARG A 342 28.13 -11.67 1.77
CA ARG A 342 27.38 -12.48 0.80
C ARG A 342 25.88 -12.46 1.14
N PRO A 343 24.98 -12.25 0.15
CA PRO A 343 23.53 -12.27 0.39
C PRO A 343 23.01 -13.55 1.04
N GLN A 344 23.67 -14.69 0.80
CA GLN A 344 23.34 -15.97 1.42
C GLN A 344 23.42 -15.93 2.95
N GLN A 345 24.39 -15.22 3.55
CA GLN A 345 24.55 -15.18 5.01
C GLN A 345 23.30 -14.64 5.72
N LEU A 346 22.63 -13.65 5.13
CA LEU A 346 21.39 -13.10 5.67
C LEU A 346 20.21 -14.07 5.49
N LEU A 347 20.13 -14.76 4.35
CA LEU A 347 19.12 -15.79 4.11
C LEU A 347 19.29 -16.99 5.04
N ASP A 348 20.53 -17.40 5.33
CA ASP A 348 20.85 -18.49 6.26
C ASP A 348 20.46 -18.11 7.70
N ILE A 349 20.63 -16.84 8.11
CA ILE A 349 20.13 -16.33 9.39
C ILE A 349 18.60 -16.35 9.43
N PHE A 350 17.91 -15.90 8.37
CA PHE A 350 16.45 -15.96 8.33
C PHE A 350 15.91 -17.38 8.35
N ALA A 351 16.50 -18.30 7.57
CA ALA A 351 16.15 -19.73 7.62
C ALA A 351 16.37 -20.30 9.03
N GLY A 352 17.50 -20.00 9.68
CA GLY A 352 17.76 -20.41 11.07
C GLY A 352 16.81 -19.78 12.09
N LEU A 353 16.30 -18.56 11.85
CA LEU A 353 15.26 -17.94 12.68
C LEU A 353 13.88 -18.56 12.43
N GLU A 354 13.54 -18.89 11.18
CA GLU A 354 12.33 -19.63 10.82
C GLU A 354 12.32 -21.02 11.45
N GLU A 355 13.42 -21.77 11.37
CA GLU A 355 13.59 -23.06 12.03
C GLU A 355 13.45 -22.96 13.56
N ARG A 356 14.08 -21.97 14.20
CA ARG A 356 13.94 -21.73 15.65
C ARG A 356 12.52 -21.34 16.04
N ASN A 357 11.86 -20.49 15.26
CA ASN A 357 10.48 -20.08 15.51
C ASN A 357 9.52 -21.26 15.33
N LEU A 358 9.72 -22.08 14.30
CA LEU A 358 8.95 -23.31 14.08
C LEU A 358 9.15 -24.31 15.23
N PHE A 359 10.39 -24.48 15.69
CA PHE A 359 10.72 -25.31 16.85
C PHE A 359 10.07 -24.78 18.15
N LEU A 360 10.08 -23.47 18.38
CA LEU A 360 9.40 -22.83 19.52
C LEU A 360 7.88 -23.02 19.45
N ILE A 361 7.28 -22.89 18.27
CA ILE A 361 5.85 -23.15 18.05
C ILE A 361 5.53 -24.63 18.35
N GLN A 362 6.31 -25.56 17.80
CA GLN A 362 6.12 -26.99 18.05
C GLN A 362 6.27 -27.34 19.54
N ASN A 363 7.28 -26.80 20.21
CA ASN A 363 7.48 -26.98 21.66
C ASN A 363 6.29 -26.40 22.44
N SER A 364 5.82 -25.20 22.11
CA SER A 364 4.64 -24.61 22.75
C SER A 364 3.39 -25.47 22.59
N GLN A 365 3.16 -26.03 21.40
CA GLN A 365 2.05 -26.94 21.12
C GLN A 365 2.19 -28.26 21.91
N GLU A 366 3.38 -28.85 21.97
CA GLU A 366 3.62 -30.07 22.76
C GLU A 366 3.38 -29.81 24.26
N THR A 367 3.84 -28.67 24.79
CA THR A 367 3.57 -28.31 26.20
C THR A 367 2.10 -27.98 26.46
N GLU A 368 1.37 -27.45 25.48
CA GLU A 368 -0.07 -27.20 25.56
C GLU A 368 -0.87 -28.53 25.55
N GLU A 369 -0.51 -29.47 24.68
CA GLU A 369 -1.07 -30.83 24.62
C GLU A 369 -0.82 -31.59 25.93
N GLN A 370 0.41 -31.57 26.45
CA GLN A 370 0.73 -32.16 27.77
C GLN A 370 -0.09 -31.54 28.90
N LEU A 371 -0.33 -30.22 28.86
CA LEU A 371 -1.12 -29.50 29.85
C LEU A 371 -2.63 -29.82 29.71
N GLU A 372 -3.14 -30.03 28.50
CA GLU A 372 -4.51 -30.45 28.24
C GLU A 372 -4.75 -31.91 28.65
N GLU A 373 -3.80 -32.82 28.37
CA GLU A 373 -3.81 -34.17 28.92
C GLU A 373 -3.84 -34.16 30.46
N LEU A 374 -2.99 -33.34 31.11
CA LEU A 374 -2.96 -33.22 32.57
C LEU A 374 -4.28 -32.67 33.13
N LYS A 375 -4.92 -31.70 32.46
CA LYS A 375 -6.27 -31.23 32.81
C LYS A 375 -7.31 -32.36 32.68
N GLN A 376 -7.26 -33.14 31.61
CA GLN A 376 -8.20 -34.26 31.40
C GLN A 376 -7.99 -35.38 32.44
N ARG A 377 -6.74 -35.68 32.79
CA ARG A 377 -6.39 -36.60 33.89
C ARG A 377 -6.86 -36.07 35.24
N LEU A 378 -6.82 -34.76 35.48
CA LEU A 378 -7.36 -34.13 36.69
C LEU A 378 -8.89 -34.25 36.74
N GLU A 379 -9.62 -33.85 35.69
CA GLU A 379 -11.10 -33.96 35.70
C GLU A 379 -11.57 -35.43 35.78
N THR A 380 -10.90 -36.37 35.12
CA THR A 380 -11.26 -37.80 35.24
C THR A 380 -10.94 -38.39 36.61
N THR A 381 -9.85 -37.99 37.28
CA THR A 381 -9.56 -38.43 38.66
C THR A 381 -10.50 -37.79 39.67
N LYS A 382 -10.82 -36.50 39.50
CA LYS A 382 -11.82 -35.77 40.29
C LYS A 382 -13.23 -36.36 40.13
N ALA A 383 -13.62 -36.77 38.92
CA ALA A 383 -14.88 -37.47 38.70
C ALA A 383 -14.94 -38.82 39.45
N LYS A 384 -13.87 -39.61 39.39
CA LYS A 384 -13.76 -40.87 40.17
C LYS A 384 -13.80 -40.64 41.67
N MET A 385 -13.06 -39.65 42.18
CA MET A 385 -13.09 -39.30 43.61
C MET A 385 -14.48 -38.82 44.06
N ASN A 386 -15.21 -38.08 43.22
CA ASN A 386 -16.59 -37.69 43.50
C ASN A 386 -17.51 -38.92 43.52
N GLU A 387 -17.38 -39.84 42.56
CA GLU A 387 -18.14 -41.10 42.53
C GLU A 387 -17.86 -41.96 43.77
N GLU A 388 -16.60 -42.15 44.15
CA GLU A 388 -16.20 -42.83 45.40
C GLU A 388 -16.78 -42.12 46.63
N THR A 389 -16.80 -40.79 46.65
CA THR A 389 -17.38 -39.99 47.74
C THR A 389 -18.91 -40.13 47.80
N GLU A 390 -19.60 -40.19 46.67
CA GLU A 390 -21.04 -40.45 46.59
C GLU A 390 -21.38 -41.88 47.03
N GLN A 391 -20.59 -42.86 46.59
CA GLN A 391 -20.71 -44.26 47.03
C GLN A 391 -20.52 -44.37 48.55
N LEU A 392 -19.47 -43.77 49.12
CA LEU A 392 -19.24 -43.73 50.58
C LEU A 392 -20.38 -43.02 51.32
N ASN A 393 -20.90 -41.89 50.80
CA ASN A 393 -22.05 -41.22 51.39
C ASN A 393 -23.33 -42.08 51.34
N SER A 394 -23.53 -42.87 50.30
CA SER A 394 -24.65 -43.83 50.20
C SER A 394 -24.51 -45.00 51.19
N GLN A 395 -23.28 -45.45 51.45
CA GLN A 395 -23.00 -46.45 52.49
C GLN A 395 -23.25 -45.85 53.88
N ILE A 396 -22.78 -44.62 54.14
CA ILE A 396 -23.04 -43.90 55.39
C ILE A 396 -24.54 -43.69 55.61
N SER A 397 -25.32 -43.36 54.57
CA SER A 397 -26.77 -43.17 54.72
C SER A 397 -27.51 -44.48 54.95
N SER A 398 -27.13 -45.58 54.29
CA SER A 398 -27.72 -46.91 54.55
C SER A 398 -27.36 -47.44 55.93
N LEU A 399 -26.11 -47.26 56.39
CA LEU A 399 -25.69 -47.62 57.75
C LEU A 399 -26.41 -46.77 58.81
N LYS A 400 -26.57 -45.45 58.60
CA LYS A 400 -27.37 -44.59 59.49
C LYS A 400 -28.84 -45.02 59.55
N SER A 401 -29.43 -45.44 58.42
CA SER A 401 -30.78 -45.97 58.37
C SER A 401 -30.90 -47.32 59.11
N ALA A 402 -29.93 -48.21 58.94
CA ALA A 402 -29.87 -49.48 59.67
C ALA A 402 -29.70 -49.26 61.18
N ILE A 403 -28.82 -48.33 61.59
CA ILE A 403 -28.65 -47.93 62.99
C ILE A 403 -29.95 -47.36 63.55
N SER A 404 -30.63 -46.44 62.86
CA SER A 404 -31.89 -45.87 63.36
C SER A 404 -33.02 -46.90 63.44
N ALA A 405 -33.06 -47.86 62.51
CA ALA A 405 -33.99 -48.99 62.57
C ALA A 405 -33.70 -49.91 63.78
N GLU A 406 -32.43 -50.20 64.05
CA GLU A 406 -32.05 -51.03 65.20
C GLU A 406 -32.19 -50.29 66.54
N GLU A 407 -31.96 -48.98 66.58
CA GLU A 407 -32.28 -48.10 67.70
C GLU A 407 -33.79 -48.06 67.98
N MET A 408 -34.64 -47.98 66.95
CA MET A 408 -36.10 -48.10 67.10
C MET A 408 -36.52 -49.46 67.64
N LYS A 409 -35.95 -50.57 67.14
CA LYS A 409 -36.19 -51.92 67.69
C LYS A 409 -35.71 -52.02 69.14
N ALA A 410 -34.52 -51.51 69.46
CA ALA A 410 -33.95 -51.51 70.80
C ALA A 410 -34.78 -50.64 71.76
N ALA A 411 -35.34 -49.52 71.29
CA ALA A 411 -36.27 -48.68 72.05
C ALA A 411 -37.60 -49.41 72.31
N ALA A 412 -38.19 -50.05 71.29
CA ALA A 412 -39.41 -50.85 71.45
C ALA A 412 -39.21 -52.06 72.38
N LEU A 413 -38.06 -52.73 72.28
CA LEU A 413 -37.66 -53.80 73.20
C LEU A 413 -37.41 -53.27 74.61
N ARG A 414 -36.80 -52.09 74.78
CA ARG A 414 -36.66 -51.43 76.10
C ARG A 414 -38.00 -51.04 76.71
N GLU A 415 -38.95 -50.56 75.91
CA GLU A 415 -40.31 -50.27 76.41
C GLU A 415 -41.01 -51.57 76.85
N ARG A 416 -40.92 -52.63 76.05
CA ARG A 416 -41.49 -53.95 76.38
C ARG A 416 -40.80 -54.64 77.57
N ALA A 417 -39.49 -54.44 77.72
CA ALA A 417 -38.68 -55.03 78.80
C ALA A 417 -38.65 -54.16 80.07
N ASN A 418 -39.29 -52.99 80.09
CA ASN A 418 -39.35 -52.13 81.26
C ASN A 418 -40.27 -52.77 82.34
N PRO A 419 -39.72 -53.30 83.45
CA PRO A 419 -40.52 -54.07 84.41
C PRO A 419 -41.57 -53.21 85.14
N LEU A 420 -41.37 -51.89 85.14
CA LEU A 420 -42.18 -50.91 85.88
C LEU A 420 -43.62 -50.72 85.36
N LYS A 421 -44.03 -51.40 84.28
CA LYS A 421 -45.31 -51.19 83.59
C LYS A 421 -46.23 -52.42 83.54
N GLY A 422 -45.85 -53.57 84.13
CA GLY A 422 -46.61 -54.83 83.93
C GLY A 422 -46.43 -55.95 84.97
N GLN A 423 -45.98 -55.67 86.20
CA GLN A 423 -45.66 -56.71 87.21
C GLN A 423 -46.69 -56.82 88.37
N HIS A 424 -47.99 -56.64 88.15
CA HIS A 424 -48.96 -56.72 89.26
C HIS A 424 -50.23 -57.55 89.04
N GLU A 425 -50.42 -58.18 87.86
CA GLU A 425 -51.67 -58.92 87.54
C GLU A 425 -51.47 -60.43 87.27
N SER A 426 -50.26 -60.93 86.98
CA SER A 426 -50.08 -62.31 86.49
C SER A 426 -49.75 -63.37 87.55
N GLU A 427 -49.31 -63.02 88.76
CA GLU A 427 -49.03 -64.02 89.81
C GLU A 427 -50.33 -64.57 90.45
N SER A 428 -51.37 -63.74 90.61
CA SER A 428 -52.66 -64.15 91.22
C SER A 428 -53.38 -65.26 90.45
N ASP A 429 -53.27 -65.26 89.12
CA ASP A 429 -53.98 -66.21 88.26
C ASP A 429 -53.38 -67.62 88.36
N THR A 430 -52.08 -67.71 88.62
CA THR A 430 -51.42 -69.01 88.83
C THR A 430 -51.77 -69.62 90.19
N GLU A 431 -51.83 -68.82 91.25
CA GLU A 431 -52.16 -69.29 92.60
C GLU A 431 -53.65 -69.68 92.74
N THR A 432 -54.55 -68.97 92.06
CA THR A 432 -55.97 -69.33 91.99
C THR A 432 -56.21 -70.61 91.17
N MET A 433 -55.49 -70.83 90.07
CA MET A 433 -55.55 -72.10 89.32
C MET A 433 -55.07 -73.30 90.15
N LEU A 434 -53.96 -73.18 90.88
CA LEU A 434 -53.47 -74.24 91.78
C LEU A 434 -54.47 -74.54 92.91
N SER A 435 -55.06 -73.51 93.49
CA SER A 435 -56.12 -73.64 94.50
C SER A 435 -57.36 -74.36 93.95
N HIS A 436 -57.77 -74.05 92.71
CA HIS A 436 -58.89 -74.70 92.06
C HIS A 436 -58.61 -76.16 91.71
N LEU A 437 -57.38 -76.49 91.28
CA LEU A 437 -56.95 -77.87 91.04
C LEU A 437 -57.01 -78.71 92.32
N ASN A 438 -56.42 -78.21 93.41
CA ASN A 438 -56.40 -78.93 94.69
C ASN A 438 -57.83 -79.26 95.16
N ARG A 439 -58.73 -78.27 95.15
CA ARG A 439 -60.16 -78.44 95.48
C ARG A 439 -60.86 -79.51 94.65
N ARG A 440 -60.55 -79.61 93.35
CA ARG A 440 -61.13 -80.63 92.45
C ARG A 440 -60.57 -82.02 92.72
N VAL A 441 -59.29 -82.14 93.05
CA VAL A 441 -58.68 -83.43 93.43
C VAL A 441 -59.31 -83.95 94.74
N THR A 442 -59.52 -83.08 95.74
CA THR A 442 -60.22 -83.47 96.98
C THR A 442 -61.66 -83.94 96.71
N GLU A 443 -62.41 -83.24 95.86
CA GLU A 443 -63.79 -83.64 95.47
C GLU A 443 -63.84 -85.02 94.80
N VAL A 444 -62.82 -85.38 94.01
CA VAL A 444 -62.72 -86.72 93.40
C VAL A 444 -62.26 -87.77 94.42
N TYR A 445 -61.32 -87.43 95.30
CA TYR A 445 -60.82 -88.30 96.37
C TYR A 445 -61.95 -88.77 97.31
N GLU A 446 -62.78 -87.84 97.77
CA GLU A 446 -63.99 -88.14 98.57
C GLU A 446 -64.98 -89.04 97.80
N ARG A 447 -65.22 -88.76 96.51
CA ARG A 447 -66.13 -89.56 95.67
C ARG A 447 -65.62 -90.97 95.37
N CYS A 448 -64.31 -91.19 95.37
CA CYS A 448 -63.70 -92.51 95.26
C CYS A 448 -63.85 -93.35 96.55
N GLY A 449 -64.41 -92.78 97.62
CA GLY A 449 -64.73 -93.49 98.87
C GLY A 449 -63.60 -93.48 99.90
N PHE A 450 -62.63 -92.58 99.76
CA PHE A 450 -61.56 -92.39 100.75
C PHE A 450 -61.98 -91.37 101.83
N GLU A 451 -61.55 -91.60 103.08
CA GLU A 451 -61.77 -90.63 104.15
C GLU A 451 -60.84 -89.40 103.98
N PRO A 452 -61.35 -88.16 104.15
CA PRO A 452 -60.61 -86.93 103.85
C PRO A 452 -59.61 -86.57 104.97
N ASP A 453 -58.41 -87.13 104.89
CA ASP A 453 -57.30 -86.80 105.79
C ASP A 453 -56.50 -85.59 105.26
N SER A 454 -56.56 -84.45 105.96
CA SER A 454 -55.93 -83.17 105.54
C SER A 454 -54.39 -83.19 105.58
N SER A 455 -53.78 -84.30 106.00
CA SER A 455 -52.34 -84.53 105.95
C SER A 455 -51.82 -84.96 104.57
N LEU A 456 -52.71 -85.39 103.67
CA LEU A 456 -52.36 -85.89 102.34
C LEU A 456 -52.26 -84.75 101.32
N GLY A 457 -51.09 -84.59 100.69
CA GLY A 457 -50.91 -83.64 99.59
C GLY A 457 -51.65 -84.07 98.31
N THR A 458 -51.95 -83.10 97.44
CA THR A 458 -52.70 -83.30 96.18
C THR A 458 -52.14 -84.43 95.30
N LEU A 459 -50.81 -84.57 95.25
CA LEU A 459 -50.13 -85.64 94.51
C LEU A 459 -50.41 -87.04 95.08
N MET A 460 -50.51 -87.16 96.41
CA MET A 460 -50.79 -88.42 97.11
C MET A 460 -52.28 -88.81 96.98
N MET A 461 -53.18 -87.82 97.01
CA MET A 461 -54.60 -88.05 96.70
C MET A 461 -54.78 -88.60 95.28
N LEU A 462 -54.05 -88.07 94.30
CA LEU A 462 -54.06 -88.58 92.92
C LEU A 462 -53.54 -90.01 92.80
N ALA A 463 -52.41 -90.34 93.44
CA ALA A 463 -51.85 -91.70 93.42
C ALA A 463 -52.81 -92.75 94.04
N ASN A 464 -53.53 -92.38 95.10
CA ASN A 464 -54.56 -93.23 95.70
C ASN A 464 -55.80 -93.41 94.78
N ILE A 465 -56.21 -92.36 94.07
CA ILE A 465 -57.29 -92.45 93.06
C ILE A 465 -56.87 -93.37 91.90
N GLU A 466 -55.61 -93.26 91.45
CA GLU A 466 -55.04 -94.10 90.39
C GLU A 466 -55.05 -95.58 90.79
N ALA A 467 -54.54 -95.93 91.98
CA ALA A 467 -54.58 -97.31 92.50
C ALA A 467 -56.01 -97.87 92.60
N ARG A 468 -57.01 -97.04 92.95
CA ARG A 468 -58.42 -97.46 93.01
C ARG A 468 -59.05 -97.62 91.63
N LEU A 469 -58.62 -96.83 90.65
CA LEU A 469 -58.99 -97.02 89.25
C LEU A 469 -58.42 -98.33 88.70
N GLU A 470 -57.15 -98.66 88.98
CA GLU A 470 -56.56 -99.94 88.60
C GLU A 470 -57.29 -101.15 89.23
N GLU A 471 -57.69 -101.05 90.50
CA GLU A 471 -58.52 -102.08 91.16
C GLU A 471 -59.87 -102.25 90.46
N HIS A 472 -60.56 -101.15 90.13
CA HIS A 472 -61.84 -101.20 89.42
C HIS A 472 -61.72 -101.70 87.98
N LEU A 473 -60.65 -101.35 87.25
CA LEU A 473 -60.36 -101.89 85.92
C LEU A 473 -60.06 -103.39 86.00
N SER A 474 -59.26 -103.82 86.97
CA SER A 474 -58.99 -105.25 87.24
C SER A 474 -60.26 -106.03 87.61
N ALA A 475 -61.25 -105.39 88.24
CA ALA A 475 -62.55 -105.98 88.54
C ALA A 475 -63.45 -106.07 87.30
N ILE A 476 -63.39 -105.08 86.40
CA ILE A 476 -64.11 -105.09 85.11
C ILE A 476 -63.58 -106.21 84.20
N GLU A 477 -62.25 -106.40 84.12
CA GLU A 477 -61.64 -107.49 83.33
C GLU A 477 -62.04 -108.89 83.78
N ARG A 478 -62.48 -109.06 85.05
CA ARG A 478 -62.94 -110.34 85.61
C ARG A 478 -64.44 -110.57 85.48
N MET A 479 -65.20 -109.60 84.97
CA MET A 479 -66.66 -109.67 84.86
C MET A 479 -67.09 -110.38 83.55
N PRO A 480 -68.18 -111.18 83.55
CA PRO A 480 -68.65 -111.84 82.33
C PRO A 480 -68.99 -110.86 81.20
N GLN A 481 -68.33 -111.01 80.05
CA GLN A 481 -68.46 -110.10 78.89
C GLN A 481 -69.91 -109.87 78.43
N GLU A 482 -70.80 -110.85 78.55
CA GLU A 482 -72.21 -110.67 78.20
C GLU A 482 -72.95 -109.63 79.06
N GLU A 483 -72.60 -109.49 80.33
CA GLU A 483 -73.23 -108.51 81.23
C GLU A 483 -72.67 -107.11 80.96
N VAL A 484 -71.36 -107.02 80.71
CA VAL A 484 -70.68 -105.79 80.29
C VAL A 484 -71.27 -105.28 78.97
N GLU A 485 -71.42 -106.13 77.94
CA GLU A 485 -72.05 -105.74 76.68
C GLU A 485 -73.50 -105.27 76.84
N LYS A 486 -74.27 -105.86 77.76
CA LYS A 486 -75.67 -105.45 78.03
C LYS A 486 -75.69 -104.07 78.69
N ALA A 487 -74.84 -103.85 79.70
CA ALA A 487 -74.70 -102.56 80.37
C ALA A 487 -74.19 -101.45 79.44
N GLU A 488 -73.22 -101.74 78.57
CA GLU A 488 -72.74 -100.81 77.53
C GLU A 488 -73.84 -100.47 76.52
N LYS A 489 -74.59 -101.47 76.02
CA LYS A 489 -75.71 -101.25 75.10
C LYS A 489 -76.81 -100.40 75.73
N GLU A 490 -77.06 -100.53 77.03
CA GLU A 490 -78.01 -99.69 77.77
C GLU A 490 -77.50 -98.26 77.97
N ARG A 491 -76.24 -98.09 78.41
CA ARG A 491 -75.59 -96.76 78.54
C ARG A 491 -75.49 -96.02 77.22
N GLU A 492 -75.11 -96.69 76.14
CA GLU A 492 -75.03 -96.08 74.81
C GLU A 492 -76.43 -95.75 74.25
N LYS A 493 -77.46 -96.51 74.61
CA LYS A 493 -78.86 -96.17 74.31
C LYS A 493 -79.33 -94.94 75.10
N GLU A 494 -78.94 -94.79 76.37
CA GLU A 494 -79.19 -93.59 77.19
C GLU A 494 -78.45 -92.36 76.64
N ARG A 495 -77.18 -92.50 76.27
CA ARG A 495 -76.40 -91.43 75.64
C ARG A 495 -77.03 -90.98 74.32
N ARG A 496 -77.45 -91.93 73.47
CA ARG A 496 -78.15 -91.64 72.21
C ARG A 496 -79.51 -90.98 72.43
N SER A 497 -80.25 -91.31 73.49
CA SER A 497 -81.51 -90.63 73.79
C SER A 497 -81.27 -89.19 74.28
N ARG A 498 -80.32 -88.97 75.19
CA ARG A 498 -79.91 -87.62 75.64
C ARG A 498 -79.51 -86.72 74.47
N VAL A 499 -78.57 -87.15 73.62
CA VAL A 499 -78.11 -86.35 72.46
C VAL A 499 -79.27 -86.02 71.50
N ARG A 500 -80.23 -86.94 71.31
CA ARG A 500 -81.43 -86.67 70.52
C ARG A 500 -82.34 -85.63 71.20
N THR A 501 -82.58 -85.74 72.51
CA THR A 501 -83.40 -84.76 73.24
C THR A 501 -82.75 -83.37 73.26
N GLU A 502 -81.44 -83.28 73.46
CA GLU A 502 -80.68 -82.02 73.43
C GLU A 502 -80.70 -81.38 72.03
N LYS A 503 -80.51 -82.17 70.97
CA LYS A 503 -80.57 -81.67 69.58
C LYS A 503 -81.98 -81.17 69.20
N MET A 504 -83.03 -81.86 69.63
CA MET A 504 -84.42 -81.41 69.45
C MET A 504 -84.72 -80.13 70.25
N ALA A 505 -84.23 -80.04 71.50
CA ALA A 505 -84.37 -78.83 72.32
C ALA A 505 -83.60 -77.63 71.73
N ALA A 506 -82.40 -77.85 71.18
CA ALA A 506 -81.61 -76.82 70.51
C ALA A 506 -82.29 -76.31 69.22
N GLN A 507 -82.86 -77.19 68.40
CA GLN A 507 -83.67 -76.77 67.24
C GLN A 507 -84.92 -75.99 67.67
N LYS A 508 -85.61 -76.42 68.73
CA LYS A 508 -86.77 -75.71 69.27
C LYS A 508 -86.41 -74.31 69.76
N LYS A 509 -85.30 -74.16 70.51
CA LYS A 509 -84.76 -72.85 70.90
C LYS A 509 -84.43 -71.97 69.70
N GLN A 510 -83.70 -72.48 68.69
CA GLN A 510 -83.40 -71.70 67.48
C GLN A 510 -84.67 -71.27 66.73
N GLN A 511 -85.73 -72.08 66.75
CA GLN A 511 -87.00 -71.71 66.13
C GLN A 511 -87.79 -70.70 66.98
N GLU A 512 -87.81 -70.85 68.30
CA GLU A 512 -88.35 -69.86 69.25
C GLU A 512 -87.60 -68.52 69.16
N ASP A 513 -86.27 -68.52 69.03
CA ASP A 513 -85.45 -67.33 68.82
C ASP A 513 -85.73 -66.64 67.48
N ARG A 514 -85.91 -67.41 66.39
CA ARG A 514 -86.34 -66.86 65.09
C ARG A 514 -87.73 -66.23 65.17
N ILE A 515 -88.66 -66.87 65.87
CA ILE A 515 -90.02 -66.35 66.10
C ILE A 515 -89.95 -65.08 66.97
N ASN A 516 -89.23 -65.10 68.09
CA ASN A 516 -89.03 -63.95 68.97
C ASN A 516 -88.37 -62.78 68.25
N LYS A 517 -87.32 -63.01 67.46
CA LYS A 517 -86.64 -61.95 66.69
C LYS A 517 -87.52 -61.39 65.55
N SER A 518 -88.47 -62.19 65.05
CA SER A 518 -89.52 -61.71 64.12
C SER A 518 -90.60 -60.89 64.83
N ILE A 519 -91.03 -61.32 66.02
CA ILE A 519 -91.96 -60.59 66.91
C ILE A 519 -91.35 -59.27 67.39
N GLU A 520 -90.06 -59.24 67.71
CA GLU A 520 -89.32 -58.04 68.11
C GLU A 520 -89.18 -57.05 66.95
N ARG A 521 -88.84 -57.54 65.75
CA ARG A 521 -88.83 -56.72 64.51
C ARG A 521 -90.20 -56.15 64.15
N SER A 522 -91.30 -56.85 64.46
CA SER A 522 -92.67 -56.36 64.22
C SER A 522 -93.22 -55.47 65.34
N LYS A 523 -92.66 -55.55 66.55
CA LYS A 523 -92.92 -54.62 67.67
C LYS A 523 -92.05 -53.37 67.62
N ALA A 524 -90.94 -53.38 66.89
CA ALA A 524 -90.07 -52.22 66.72
C ALA A 524 -90.82 -51.08 65.97
N PRO A 525 -90.86 -49.85 66.52
CA PRO A 525 -91.61 -48.75 65.92
C PRO A 525 -91.01 -48.31 64.58
N VAL A 526 -91.84 -48.31 63.53
CA VAL A 526 -91.43 -47.95 62.16
C VAL A 526 -91.05 -46.47 62.08
N GLN A 527 -89.75 -46.18 61.97
CA GLN A 527 -89.27 -44.82 61.72
C GLN A 527 -89.70 -44.33 60.33
N LYS A 528 -90.63 -43.37 60.29
CA LYS A 528 -91.02 -42.68 59.06
C LYS A 528 -89.99 -41.61 58.72
N LYS A 529 -89.18 -41.84 57.68
CA LYS A 529 -88.30 -40.80 57.12
C LYS A 529 -89.14 -39.64 56.58
N THR A 530 -88.96 -38.45 57.12
CA THR A 530 -89.63 -37.23 56.67
C THR A 530 -88.82 -36.52 55.59
N GLY A 531 -89.48 -36.06 54.53
CA GLY A 531 -88.84 -35.36 53.40
C GLY A 531 -88.69 -36.23 52.14
N LYS A 532 -88.64 -35.56 50.99
CA LYS A 532 -88.43 -36.22 49.68
C LYS A 532 -86.96 -36.67 49.57
N PRO A 533 -86.66 -37.95 49.31
CA PRO A 533 -85.29 -38.39 49.08
C PRO A 533 -84.67 -37.65 47.89
N VAL A 534 -83.44 -37.13 48.06
CA VAL A 534 -82.70 -36.51 46.95
C VAL A 534 -82.31 -37.62 45.97
N MET A 535 -82.91 -37.59 44.78
CA MET A 535 -82.63 -38.52 43.70
C MET A 535 -81.27 -38.20 43.08
N PHE A 536 -80.21 -38.82 43.59
CA PHE A 536 -78.92 -38.87 42.90
C PHE A 536 -79.11 -39.58 41.56
N ARG A 537 -78.79 -38.89 40.45
CA ARG A 537 -78.78 -39.51 39.13
C ARG A 537 -77.62 -40.50 39.08
N ALA A 538 -77.88 -41.72 38.62
CA ALA A 538 -76.83 -42.73 38.48
C ALA A 538 -75.75 -42.22 37.51
N PRO A 539 -74.45 -42.31 37.86
CA PRO A 539 -73.39 -42.11 36.88
C PRO A 539 -73.48 -43.20 35.81
N PRO A 540 -73.15 -42.91 34.54
CA PRO A 540 -73.14 -43.92 33.49
C PRO A 540 -72.11 -45.02 33.81
N PRO A 541 -72.32 -46.27 33.36
CA PRO A 541 -71.42 -47.38 33.66
C PRO A 541 -70.04 -47.14 33.04
N VAL A 542 -69.07 -46.82 33.89
CA VAL A 542 -67.67 -46.62 33.49
C VAL A 542 -67.04 -47.98 33.20
N THR A 543 -66.85 -48.30 31.93
CA THR A 543 -66.12 -49.48 31.45
C THR A 543 -64.61 -49.30 31.61
N ARG A 544 -64.13 -49.16 32.85
CA ARG A 544 -62.69 -49.26 33.15
C ARG A 544 -62.24 -50.71 32.94
N LYS A 545 -61.28 -50.89 32.02
CA LYS A 545 -60.55 -52.15 31.85
C LYS A 545 -59.88 -52.49 33.19
N ARG A 546 -59.96 -53.77 33.60
CA ARG A 546 -59.16 -54.30 34.70
C ARG A 546 -57.70 -54.35 34.27
N GLU A 547 -56.89 -53.45 34.78
CA GLU A 547 -55.48 -53.78 35.03
C GLU A 547 -55.45 -54.58 36.33
N LYS A 548 -54.67 -55.67 36.35
CA LYS A 548 -54.61 -56.59 37.49
C LYS A 548 -53.56 -56.08 38.48
N ASP A 549 -53.99 -55.65 39.66
CA ASP A 549 -53.09 -55.44 40.78
C ASP A 549 -52.69 -56.79 41.38
N ILE A 550 -51.62 -57.40 40.84
CA ILE A 550 -51.06 -58.70 41.24
C ILE A 550 -50.27 -58.57 42.57
N LYS A 551 -50.84 -57.84 43.54
CA LYS A 551 -50.26 -57.60 44.87
C LYS A 551 -51.14 -58.04 46.04
N GLU A 552 -52.45 -58.20 45.86
CA GLU A 552 -53.34 -58.62 46.95
C GLU A 552 -53.46 -60.15 47.07
N GLU A 553 -53.52 -60.90 45.95
CA GLU A 553 -53.57 -62.39 45.98
C GLU A 553 -52.32 -63.02 46.62
N ARG A 554 -51.16 -62.35 46.58
CA ARG A 554 -49.93 -62.87 47.22
C ARG A 554 -49.94 -62.77 48.75
N ASN A 555 -50.76 -61.91 49.34
CA ASN A 555 -50.83 -61.78 50.80
C ASN A 555 -51.81 -62.79 51.41
N SER A 556 -52.93 -63.10 50.75
CA SER A 556 -53.83 -64.19 51.22
C SER A 556 -53.13 -65.54 51.18
N ASP A 557 -52.45 -65.84 50.07
CA ASP A 557 -51.75 -67.13 49.90
C ASP A 557 -50.56 -67.27 50.89
N GLU A 558 -50.00 -66.16 51.37
CA GLU A 558 -48.99 -66.12 52.43
C GLU A 558 -49.56 -66.17 53.85
N GLU A 559 -50.82 -65.81 54.06
CA GLU A 559 -51.51 -65.92 55.36
C GLU A 559 -52.08 -67.34 55.54
N ASP A 560 -52.76 -67.88 54.53
CA ASP A 560 -53.26 -69.27 54.52
C ASP A 560 -52.13 -70.30 54.67
N LEU A 561 -50.95 -70.05 54.07
CA LEU A 561 -49.77 -70.91 54.21
C LEU A 561 -49.12 -70.80 55.61
N LYS A 562 -49.28 -69.66 56.31
CA LYS A 562 -48.82 -69.51 57.70
C LYS A 562 -49.76 -70.23 58.67
N GLU A 563 -51.08 -70.14 58.47
CA GLU A 563 -52.06 -70.83 59.30
C GLU A 563 -51.88 -72.36 59.19
N PHE A 564 -51.73 -72.90 57.97
CA PHE A 564 -51.49 -74.34 57.71
C PHE A 564 -50.16 -74.88 58.27
N LEU A 565 -49.18 -74.03 58.58
CA LEU A 565 -47.89 -74.43 59.18
C LEU A 565 -47.87 -74.27 60.72
N THR A 566 -49.01 -73.95 61.34
CA THR A 566 -49.12 -73.71 62.79
C THR A 566 -50.18 -74.56 63.51
N GLU A 567 -50.87 -75.46 62.80
CA GLU A 567 -51.54 -76.65 63.38
C GLU A 567 -50.64 -77.91 63.27
#